data_AF-A0A812KYB3-F1
#
_entry.id   AF-A0A812KYB3-F1
#
_cell.length_a   1.000
_cell.length_b   1.000
_cell.length_c   1.000
_cell.angle_alpha   90.00
_cell.angle_beta   90.00
_cell.angle_gamma   90.00
#
_symmetry.space_group_name_H-M   'P 1'
#
loop_
_entity.id
_entity.type
_entity.pdbx_description
1 polymer ?
#
loop_
_entity_poly.entity_id
_entity_poly.type
_entity_poly.pdbx_seq_one_letter_code
_entity_poly.pdbx_strand_id
1 'polypeptide(L)'
;MYIQNVPLALQWLAFAPAVGLVAPIHVGKLPLERNWDHLATSPTELFIEVGATEGHLFRDELGARLETGFLITFEPRFGRYLRVMTSAGVGSMRFRALGWQTNRSMVLPFALGCSTHGCSTDFGVTTAVGKRGWQRWVRRRCSVVVDGVSAPCLSFEDVIKHWLQGRCVAALKLSTHPLRALQSLGALAGRVDQIYLQLPAIRSECLETLRTLVVLGFLPQQGGKDVEACATHEKLYKVVEFRQGRGSCASLHVPSVLPWRFERKELLVAPLQVAPVPFSKNWAHLEAPAEFMLEVGTNNVILLRDSLPPADRRFLVSFEPLLDKYADLITSWVANSDATSTIGAHYSRGVMLPYAVGCPPSDEVALFHVGLADVCSSLLNISEGFRGQGWSHWFKDLKDTCAKEMDVRLVPCISLETVIRDLLLGGHISFLKIDAQGKDLDVVRSLGSQMHKVHRIQMEALPKSHESVYVNQPMCDHIVAEMMKLGFKPICRLAGSKNWTIADICSLQLKGEGDLTFYRQRQPLNVT
;
A
#
# COMPACT_ATOMS: atom_id res chain seq x y z
N MET A 1 -20.41 -28.01 15.29
CA MET A 1 -21.76 -27.59 15.71
C MET A 1 -22.30 -26.66 14.64
N TYR A 2 -23.25 -27.10 13.81
CA TYR A 2 -23.83 -26.29 12.74
C TYR A 2 -24.99 -25.46 13.31
N ILE A 3 -24.90 -24.14 13.24
CA ILE A 3 -25.99 -23.24 13.64
C ILE A 3 -26.87 -23.02 12.40
N GLN A 4 -28.06 -23.61 12.38
CA GLN A 4 -29.03 -23.37 11.31
C GLN A 4 -29.42 -21.88 11.26
N ASN A 5 -29.59 -21.33 10.04
CA ASN A 5 -30.02 -19.96 9.73
C ASN A 5 -28.98 -18.82 9.81
N VAL A 6 -27.68 -19.12 9.90
CA VAL A 6 -26.63 -18.11 9.70
C VAL A 6 -26.11 -18.17 8.25
N PRO A 7 -26.06 -17.04 7.49
CA PRO A 7 -25.51 -17.02 6.14
C PRO A 7 -24.12 -17.68 6.10
N LEU A 8 -23.83 -18.47 5.06
CA LEU A 8 -22.58 -19.22 4.95
C LEU A 8 -21.34 -18.33 5.15
N ALA A 9 -21.38 -17.06 4.72
CA ALA A 9 -20.31 -16.08 4.91
C ALA A 9 -19.97 -15.79 6.39
N LEU A 10 -20.93 -15.92 7.30
CA LEU A 10 -20.75 -15.70 8.74
C LEU A 10 -20.32 -16.97 9.49
N GLN A 11 -20.66 -18.16 8.99
CA GLN A 11 -20.21 -19.43 9.59
C GLN A 11 -18.70 -19.67 9.39
N TRP A 12 -18.10 -19.10 8.34
CA TRP A 12 -16.66 -19.21 8.05
C TRP A 12 -15.78 -18.29 8.91
N LEU A 13 -16.31 -17.17 9.42
CA LEU A 13 -15.59 -16.26 10.34
C LEU A 13 -15.23 -16.91 11.69
N ALA A 14 -15.85 -18.05 12.03
CA ALA A 14 -15.61 -18.77 13.28
C ALA A 14 -14.48 -19.82 13.21
N PHE A 15 -14.00 -20.22 12.02
CA PHE A 15 -13.11 -21.37 11.87
C PHE A 15 -11.82 -21.13 11.06
N ALA A 16 -11.65 -19.97 10.43
CA ALA A 16 -10.33 -19.54 9.96
C ALA A 16 -9.58 -18.87 11.11
N PRO A 17 -8.26 -19.13 11.33
CA PRO A 17 -7.44 -18.25 12.15
C PRO A 17 -7.62 -16.85 11.54
N ALA A 18 -8.17 -15.91 12.30
CA ALA A 18 -8.62 -14.62 11.78
C ALA A 18 -7.46 -13.82 11.18
N VAL A 19 -7.17 -14.07 9.89
CA VAL A 19 -6.24 -13.31 9.08
C VAL A 19 -6.98 -12.03 8.72
N GLY A 20 -6.41 -10.87 9.05
CA GLY A 20 -7.13 -9.59 9.02
C GLY A 20 -7.67 -9.14 7.66
N LEU A 21 -8.10 -7.88 7.58
CA LEU A 21 -8.54 -7.26 6.33
C LEU A 21 -7.35 -7.20 5.36
N VAL A 22 -7.49 -7.82 4.18
CA VAL A 22 -6.43 -7.92 3.17
C VAL A 22 -6.72 -7.00 1.99
N ALA A 23 -5.72 -6.21 1.61
CA ALA A 23 -5.72 -5.32 0.45
C ALA A 23 -4.77 -5.88 -0.63
N PRO A 24 -5.24 -6.14 -1.87
CA PRO A 24 -4.35 -6.40 -3.00
C PRO A 24 -3.69 -5.10 -3.46
N ILE A 25 -2.41 -4.91 -3.12
CA ILE A 25 -1.68 -3.68 -3.42
C ILE A 25 -0.75 -3.90 -4.61
N HIS A 26 -0.84 -3.04 -5.62
CA HIS A 26 0.14 -2.98 -6.71
C HIS A 26 1.46 -2.42 -6.15
N VAL A 27 2.55 -3.18 -6.26
CA VAL A 27 3.86 -2.84 -5.65
C VAL A 27 4.99 -2.68 -6.67
N GLY A 28 4.71 -2.85 -7.97
CA GLY A 28 5.66 -2.64 -9.05
C GLY A 28 5.23 -3.29 -10.36
N LYS A 29 5.99 -3.09 -11.44
CA LYS A 29 5.74 -3.65 -12.77
C LYS A 29 6.62 -4.88 -13.05
N LEU A 30 6.19 -5.76 -13.95
CA LEU A 30 6.99 -6.89 -14.44
C LEU A 30 7.16 -6.82 -15.97
N PRO A 31 8.35 -7.20 -16.51
CA PRO A 31 9.58 -7.53 -15.79
C PRO A 31 10.14 -6.31 -15.04
N LEU A 32 10.98 -6.51 -14.02
CA LEU A 32 11.34 -5.42 -13.10
C LEU A 32 12.05 -4.26 -13.82
N GLU A 33 12.67 -4.53 -14.96
CA GLU A 33 13.28 -3.54 -15.84
C GLU A 33 12.39 -2.34 -16.13
N ARG A 34 11.09 -2.58 -16.31
CA ARG A 34 10.12 -1.53 -16.65
C ARG A 34 9.91 -0.52 -15.54
N ASN A 35 10.29 -0.86 -14.30
CA ASN A 35 10.20 0.10 -13.21
C ASN A 35 11.24 1.21 -13.35
N TRP A 36 12.36 0.95 -14.03
CA TRP A 36 13.48 1.89 -14.15
C TRP A 36 13.61 2.52 -15.53
N ASP A 37 12.55 2.52 -16.35
CA ASP A 37 12.51 3.17 -17.66
C ASP A 37 12.74 4.70 -17.58
N HIS A 38 12.50 5.30 -16.41
CA HIS A 38 12.76 6.71 -16.15
C HIS A 38 14.24 7.02 -15.83
N LEU A 39 15.08 6.01 -15.65
CA LEU A 39 16.50 6.24 -15.40
C LEU A 39 17.20 6.71 -16.68
N ALA A 40 18.02 7.74 -16.54
CA ALA A 40 18.85 8.22 -17.63
C ALA A 40 19.80 7.13 -18.18
N THR A 41 20.22 6.20 -17.32
CA THR A 41 21.05 5.05 -17.69
C THR A 41 20.53 3.78 -17.04
N SER A 42 20.42 2.72 -17.84
CA SER A 42 20.10 1.38 -17.34
C SER A 42 21.14 0.94 -16.30
N PRO A 43 20.72 0.26 -15.21
CA PRO A 43 21.65 -0.20 -14.20
C PRO A 43 22.57 -1.30 -14.76
N THR A 44 23.86 -1.20 -14.43
CA THR A 44 24.90 -2.17 -14.79
C THR A 44 25.03 -3.27 -13.73
N GLU A 45 24.68 -2.97 -12.48
CA GLU A 45 24.72 -3.90 -11.35
C GLU A 45 23.34 -4.04 -10.72
N LEU A 46 23.01 -5.24 -10.23
CA LEU A 46 21.80 -5.48 -9.44
C LEU A 46 22.20 -5.90 -8.03
N PHE A 47 21.58 -5.26 -7.05
CA PHE A 47 21.75 -5.56 -5.64
C PHE A 47 20.45 -6.08 -5.08
N ILE A 48 20.53 -7.08 -4.22
CA ILE A 48 19.37 -7.60 -3.49
C ILE A 48 19.63 -7.47 -2.00
N GLU A 49 18.64 -7.02 -1.25
CA GLU A 49 18.62 -7.05 0.21
C GLU A 49 17.42 -7.88 0.66
N VAL A 50 17.59 -8.77 1.64
CA VAL A 50 16.49 -9.56 2.24
C VAL A 50 16.43 -9.29 3.73
N GLY A 51 15.32 -8.71 4.15
CA GLY A 51 15.09 -8.17 5.49
C GLY A 51 15.89 -6.89 5.68
N ALA A 52 15.22 -5.74 5.63
CA ALA A 52 15.86 -4.48 5.93
C ALA A 52 15.97 -4.32 7.45
N THR A 53 17.15 -3.95 7.93
CA THR A 53 17.36 -3.60 9.33
C THR A 53 17.27 -2.09 9.48
N GLU A 54 16.37 -1.60 10.34
CA GLU A 54 16.27 -0.17 10.64
C GLU A 54 17.62 0.37 11.11
N GLY A 55 18.03 1.52 10.57
CA GLY A 55 19.33 2.15 10.85
C GLY A 55 20.54 1.56 10.11
N HIS A 56 20.38 0.45 9.39
CA HIS A 56 21.45 -0.22 8.65
C HIS A 56 20.98 -0.71 7.28
N LEU A 57 20.45 0.21 6.48
CA LEU A 57 19.96 -0.10 5.13
C LEU A 57 21.14 -0.40 4.20
N PHE A 58 21.05 -1.47 3.39
CA PHE A 58 22.13 -1.82 2.45
C PHE A 58 22.47 -0.67 1.51
N ARG A 59 21.47 0.13 1.17
CA ARG A 59 21.62 1.34 0.35
C ARG A 59 22.71 2.28 0.86
N ASP A 60 22.77 2.49 2.17
CA ASP A 60 23.69 3.44 2.79
C ASP A 60 25.13 2.88 2.76
N GLU A 61 25.28 1.55 2.74
CA GLU A 61 26.56 0.85 2.58
C GLU A 61 27.05 0.85 1.13
N LEU A 62 26.14 0.79 0.15
CA LEU A 62 26.49 0.75 -1.27
C LEU A 62 27.07 2.09 -1.77
N GLY A 63 26.64 3.22 -1.19
CA GLY A 63 27.16 4.55 -1.52
C GLY A 63 27.17 4.83 -3.02
N ALA A 64 28.34 5.20 -3.56
CA ALA A 64 28.53 5.51 -4.99
C ALA A 64 28.22 4.33 -5.94
N ARG A 65 28.22 3.07 -5.47
CA ARG A 65 27.88 1.92 -6.32
C ARG A 65 26.44 1.97 -6.82
N LEU A 66 25.54 2.66 -6.12
CA LEU A 66 24.17 2.86 -6.57
C LEU A 66 24.02 3.89 -7.69
N GLU A 67 25.05 4.65 -8.02
CA GLU A 67 25.01 5.55 -9.18
C GLU A 67 24.86 4.77 -10.49
N THR A 68 25.43 3.56 -10.55
CA THR A 68 25.40 2.66 -11.70
C THR A 68 24.60 1.38 -11.45
N GLY A 69 24.33 1.01 -10.20
CA GLY A 69 23.55 -0.18 -9.86
C GLY A 69 22.08 0.09 -9.55
N PHE A 70 21.35 -0.96 -9.17
CA PHE A 70 19.96 -0.88 -8.72
C PHE A 70 19.70 -1.85 -7.57
N LEU A 71 19.14 -1.37 -6.46
CA LEU A 71 18.85 -2.18 -5.27
C LEU A 71 17.39 -2.62 -5.21
N ILE A 72 17.17 -3.89 -4.91
CA ILE A 72 15.86 -4.47 -4.64
C ILE A 72 15.86 -5.04 -3.23
N THR A 73 15.10 -4.42 -2.32
CA THR A 73 14.94 -4.85 -0.94
C THR A 73 13.66 -5.66 -0.78
N PHE A 74 13.74 -6.85 -0.21
CA PHE A 74 12.61 -7.71 0.13
C PHE A 74 12.34 -7.63 1.63
N GLU A 75 11.23 -7.00 2.02
CA GLU A 75 10.87 -6.81 3.44
C GLU A 75 9.45 -7.33 3.71
N PRO A 76 9.29 -8.56 4.22
CA PRO A 76 7.97 -9.16 4.46
C PRO A 76 7.22 -8.54 5.65
N ARG A 77 7.89 -7.85 6.57
CA ARG A 77 7.25 -7.20 7.72
C ARG A 77 6.62 -5.91 7.27
N PHE A 78 5.30 -5.89 7.12
CA PHE A 78 4.59 -4.74 6.56
C PHE A 78 4.91 -3.41 7.26
N GLY A 79 4.99 -3.38 8.59
CA GLY A 79 5.39 -2.17 9.32
C GLY A 79 6.79 -1.66 8.96
N ARG A 80 7.77 -2.56 8.79
CA ARG A 80 9.12 -2.20 8.34
C ARG A 80 9.13 -1.80 6.87
N TYR A 81 8.40 -2.51 6.02
CA TYR A 81 8.25 -2.16 4.61
C TYR A 81 7.80 -0.70 4.44
N LEU A 82 6.76 -0.28 5.17
CA LEU A 82 6.29 1.10 5.16
C LEU A 82 7.37 2.09 5.65
N ARG A 83 8.11 1.76 6.71
CA ARG A 83 9.22 2.60 7.22
C ARG A 83 10.38 2.71 6.23
N VAL A 84 10.76 1.62 5.59
CA VAL A 84 11.85 1.63 4.58
C VAL A 84 11.42 2.48 3.39
N MET A 85 10.16 2.38 2.95
CA MET A 85 9.60 3.28 1.95
C MET A 85 9.76 4.74 2.38
N THR A 86 9.36 5.10 3.61
CA THR A 86 9.31 6.50 4.04
C THR A 86 10.66 7.13 4.40
N SER A 87 11.58 6.32 4.93
CA SER A 87 12.95 6.72 5.30
C SER A 87 13.76 7.37 4.18
N ALA A 88 13.32 7.23 2.93
CA ALA A 88 13.99 7.76 1.76
C ALA A 88 13.43 9.10 1.26
N GLY A 89 12.80 9.86 2.16
CA GLY A 89 12.31 11.21 1.90
C GLY A 89 10.91 11.24 1.26
N VAL A 90 9.98 10.41 1.71
CA VAL A 90 8.60 10.33 1.18
C VAL A 90 7.72 11.54 1.53
N GLY A 91 8.20 12.48 2.35
CA GLY A 91 7.46 13.70 2.70
C GLY A 91 7.28 14.73 1.57
N SER A 92 7.74 14.48 0.34
CA SER A 92 7.48 15.40 -0.78
C SER A 92 6.13 15.12 -1.44
N MET A 93 5.36 16.16 -1.78
CA MET A 93 4.15 16.06 -2.63
C MET A 93 4.42 15.52 -4.05
N ARG A 94 5.68 15.22 -4.40
CA ARG A 94 6.05 14.71 -5.73
C ARG A 94 5.79 13.22 -5.85
N PHE A 95 5.26 12.83 -7.01
CA PHE A 95 5.09 11.45 -7.43
C PHE A 95 6.38 10.61 -7.27
N ARG A 96 6.21 9.38 -6.79
CA ARG A 96 7.21 8.30 -6.87
C ARG A 96 6.55 7.05 -7.41
N ALA A 97 7.26 6.29 -8.24
CA ALA A 97 6.79 5.00 -8.72
C ALA A 97 6.60 3.99 -7.56
N LEU A 98 5.73 2.99 -7.74
CA LEU A 98 5.37 2.04 -6.68
C LEU A 98 6.54 1.20 -6.19
N GLY A 99 6.69 1.13 -4.88
CA GLY A 99 7.79 0.41 -4.22
C GLY A 99 9.12 1.15 -4.28
N TRP A 100 9.21 2.35 -4.85
CA TRP A 100 10.49 3.06 -4.97
C TRP A 100 10.90 3.70 -3.66
N GLN A 101 12.12 3.39 -3.25
CA GLN A 101 12.79 4.05 -2.13
C GLN A 101 13.60 5.24 -2.65
N THR A 102 14.36 5.08 -3.72
CA THR A 102 15.08 6.18 -4.40
C THR A 102 15.03 5.94 -5.91
N ASN A 103 15.56 6.87 -6.72
CA ASN A 103 15.72 6.64 -8.16
C ASN A 103 16.56 5.39 -8.51
N ARG A 104 17.23 4.73 -7.56
CA ARG A 104 18.07 3.55 -7.80
C ARG A 104 17.76 2.41 -6.84
N SER A 105 16.62 2.45 -6.16
CA SER A 105 16.24 1.41 -5.22
C SER A 105 14.73 1.23 -5.10
N MET A 106 14.31 -0.02 -4.96
CA MET A 106 12.93 -0.39 -4.68
C MET A 106 12.84 -1.37 -3.51
N VAL A 107 11.70 -1.37 -2.83
CA VAL A 107 11.36 -2.24 -1.72
C VAL A 107 10.09 -2.99 -2.09
N LEU A 108 10.06 -4.28 -1.81
CA LEU A 108 8.96 -5.16 -2.12
C LEU A 108 8.53 -5.94 -0.87
N PRO A 109 7.22 -6.04 -0.58
CA PRO A 109 6.72 -6.66 0.64
C PRO A 109 6.59 -8.19 0.50
N PHE A 110 7.64 -8.86 0.03
CA PHE A 110 7.66 -10.31 -0.12
C PHE A 110 8.74 -10.91 0.77
N ALA A 111 8.44 -12.10 1.30
CA ALA A 111 9.48 -12.96 1.83
C ALA A 111 10.22 -13.62 0.66
N LEU A 112 11.51 -13.86 0.84
CA LEU A 112 12.35 -14.50 -0.17
C LEU A 112 13.03 -15.74 0.42
N GLY A 113 13.13 -16.80 -0.40
CA GLY A 113 13.79 -18.06 -0.03
C GLY A 113 12.85 -19.20 0.37
N CYS A 114 11.59 -19.17 -0.06
CA CYS A 114 10.72 -20.34 0.12
C CYS A 114 11.04 -21.42 -0.92
N SER A 115 11.18 -22.67 -0.45
CA SER A 115 11.32 -23.83 -1.33
C SER A 115 9.97 -24.18 -1.96
N THR A 116 9.95 -24.48 -3.26
CA THR A 116 8.76 -24.96 -3.99
C THR A 116 8.17 -26.27 -3.44
N HIS A 117 8.97 -27.04 -2.69
CA HIS A 117 8.61 -28.37 -2.18
C HIS A 117 8.17 -28.41 -0.70
N GLY A 118 8.28 -27.29 0.03
CA GLY A 118 8.14 -27.26 1.50
C GLY A 118 7.07 -26.30 2.01
N CYS A 119 6.20 -25.80 1.14
CA CYS A 119 5.15 -24.88 1.56
C CYS A 119 4.05 -25.66 2.26
N SER A 120 3.96 -25.48 3.57
CA SER A 120 2.75 -25.86 4.31
C SER A 120 1.56 -25.23 3.60
N THR A 121 0.64 -26.07 3.14
CA THR A 121 -0.63 -25.69 2.53
C THR A 121 -1.66 -25.25 3.57
N ASP A 122 -1.26 -24.90 4.80
CA ASP A 122 -2.18 -24.76 5.93
C ASP A 122 -3.03 -23.49 5.90
N PHE A 123 -2.94 -22.66 4.85
CA PHE A 123 -3.82 -21.51 4.65
C PHE A 123 -4.60 -21.62 3.34
N GLY A 124 -5.54 -22.57 3.31
CA GLY A 124 -6.70 -22.47 2.43
C GLY A 124 -7.67 -21.41 2.94
N VAL A 125 -7.45 -20.14 2.62
CA VAL A 125 -8.45 -19.08 2.85
C VAL A 125 -8.91 -18.52 1.51
N THR A 126 -10.01 -19.10 1.01
CA THR A 126 -10.86 -18.49 -0.02
C THR A 126 -11.92 -17.66 0.67
N THR A 127 -11.86 -16.34 0.58
CA THR A 127 -13.05 -15.52 0.74
C THR A 127 -13.96 -15.74 -0.46
N ALA A 128 -15.26 -15.92 -0.20
CA ALA A 128 -16.28 -15.99 -1.23
C ALA A 128 -16.53 -14.59 -1.78
N VAL A 129 -15.82 -14.21 -2.85
CA VAL A 129 -16.19 -13.07 -3.71
C VAL A 129 -15.93 -13.46 -5.17
N GLY A 130 -16.92 -13.19 -6.03
CA GLY A 130 -16.81 -13.05 -7.50
C GLY A 130 -16.04 -14.09 -8.34
N LYS A 131 -16.78 -15.03 -8.95
CA LYS A 131 -16.40 -16.05 -9.96
C LYS A 131 -15.14 -15.84 -10.85
N ARG A 132 -14.35 -16.92 -10.92
CA ARG A 132 -13.59 -17.51 -12.06
C ARG A 132 -12.21 -16.97 -12.48
N GLY A 133 -11.78 -15.76 -12.11
CA GLY A 133 -10.45 -15.25 -12.49
C GLY A 133 -9.30 -15.58 -11.53
N TRP A 134 -9.52 -15.31 -10.23
CA TRP A 134 -8.47 -15.38 -9.20
C TRP A 134 -8.16 -16.79 -8.66
N GLN A 135 -9.14 -17.71 -8.74
CA GLN A 135 -9.05 -19.03 -8.10
C GLN A 135 -7.96 -19.96 -8.67
N ARG A 136 -7.43 -19.68 -9.88
CA ARG A 136 -6.30 -20.45 -10.44
C ARG A 136 -4.93 -20.01 -9.91
N TRP A 137 -4.80 -18.77 -9.41
CA TRP A 137 -3.54 -18.20 -8.96
C TRP A 137 -3.24 -18.49 -7.48
N VAL A 138 -4.29 -18.58 -6.65
CA VAL A 138 -4.18 -18.79 -5.18
C VAL A 138 -3.82 -20.23 -4.81
N ARG A 139 -4.15 -21.24 -5.63
CA ARG A 139 -4.04 -22.67 -5.26
C ARG A 139 -2.62 -23.25 -5.12
N ARG A 140 -1.55 -22.46 -5.31
CA ARG A 140 -0.15 -22.96 -5.25
C ARG A 140 0.86 -21.97 -4.65
N ARG A 141 0.41 -20.93 -3.93
CA ARG A 141 1.34 -19.94 -3.39
C ARG A 141 1.66 -20.19 -1.93
N CYS A 142 2.95 -20.13 -1.65
CA CYS A 142 3.52 -20.15 -0.31
C CYS A 142 3.33 -18.77 0.31
N SER A 143 2.75 -18.71 1.49
CA SER A 143 2.85 -17.55 2.36
C SER A 143 3.60 -17.94 3.62
N VAL A 144 4.22 -16.93 4.25
CA VAL A 144 4.82 -17.07 5.57
C VAL A 144 4.13 -16.09 6.50
N VAL A 145 3.86 -16.52 7.73
CA VAL A 145 3.31 -15.63 8.76
C VAL A 145 4.48 -14.91 9.43
N VAL A 146 4.55 -13.59 9.29
CA VAL A 146 5.55 -12.73 9.93
C VAL A 146 4.80 -11.73 10.81
N ASP A 147 5.08 -11.71 12.11
CA ASP A 147 4.36 -10.91 13.11
C ASP A 147 2.83 -11.09 13.10
N GLY A 148 2.35 -12.30 12.82
CA GLY A 148 0.92 -12.57 12.70
C GLY A 148 0.28 -12.11 11.38
N VAL A 149 1.09 -11.62 10.43
CA VAL A 149 0.66 -11.21 9.08
C VAL A 149 1.14 -12.19 8.05
N SER A 150 0.24 -12.67 7.20
CA SER A 150 0.61 -13.49 6.04
C SER A 150 1.29 -12.62 4.97
N ALA A 151 2.58 -12.88 4.71
CA ALA A 151 3.33 -12.29 3.61
C ALA A 151 3.51 -13.32 2.48
N PRO A 152 3.36 -12.95 1.20
CA PRO A 152 3.63 -13.87 0.11
C PRO A 152 5.13 -14.17 0.05
N CYS A 153 5.47 -15.43 -0.18
CA CYS A 153 6.85 -15.88 -0.22
C CYS A 153 7.26 -16.35 -1.61
N LEU A 154 8.45 -15.95 -2.03
CA LEU A 154 8.99 -16.21 -3.36
C LEU A 154 10.25 -17.07 -3.25
N SER A 155 10.49 -17.90 -4.28
CA SER A 155 11.79 -18.53 -4.43
C SER A 155 12.77 -17.52 -5.05
N PHE A 156 14.05 -17.59 -4.65
CA PHE A 156 15.10 -16.79 -5.30
C PHE A 156 15.22 -17.10 -6.79
N GLU A 157 15.02 -18.36 -7.15
CA GLU A 157 15.06 -18.83 -8.53
C GLU A 157 14.00 -18.13 -9.39
N ASP A 158 12.76 -18.03 -8.90
CA ASP A 158 11.68 -17.33 -9.61
C ASP A 158 11.98 -15.84 -9.79
N VAL A 159 12.51 -15.18 -8.75
CA VAL A 159 12.88 -13.77 -8.83
C VAL A 159 13.96 -13.58 -9.90
N ILE A 160 15.05 -14.35 -9.86
CA ILE A 160 16.14 -14.19 -10.83
C ILE A 160 15.68 -14.56 -12.24
N LYS A 161 14.99 -15.70 -12.41
CA LYS A 161 14.58 -16.16 -13.75
C LYS A 161 13.49 -15.31 -14.37
N HIS A 162 12.47 -14.95 -13.59
CA HIS A 162 11.24 -14.35 -14.13
C HIS A 162 11.16 -12.85 -13.92
N TRP A 163 11.72 -12.31 -12.83
CA TRP A 163 11.64 -10.88 -12.54
C TRP A 163 12.86 -10.12 -13.05
N LEU A 164 14.04 -10.71 -12.93
CA LEU A 164 15.32 -10.16 -13.40
C LEU A 164 15.76 -10.72 -14.75
N GLN A 165 14.90 -11.51 -15.41
CA GLN A 165 15.14 -12.10 -16.73
C GLN A 165 16.48 -12.85 -16.85
N GLY A 166 16.97 -13.41 -15.74
CA GLY A 166 18.23 -14.13 -15.67
C GLY A 166 19.50 -13.28 -15.51
N ARG A 167 19.38 -11.97 -15.26
CA ARG A 167 20.54 -11.09 -14.94
C ARG A 167 21.26 -11.54 -13.67
N CYS A 168 22.57 -11.24 -13.61
CA CYS A 168 23.42 -11.51 -12.44
C CYS A 168 23.15 -10.51 -11.31
N VAL A 169 23.32 -10.97 -10.08
CA VAL A 169 23.19 -10.18 -8.86
C VAL A 169 24.60 -9.88 -8.33
N ALA A 170 25.02 -8.62 -8.44
CA ALA A 170 26.36 -8.17 -8.06
C ALA A 170 26.59 -8.30 -6.54
N ALA A 171 25.58 -8.03 -5.73
CA ALA A 171 25.63 -8.36 -4.32
C ALA A 171 24.25 -8.69 -3.71
N LEU A 172 24.25 -9.63 -2.77
CA LEU A 172 23.09 -10.03 -1.99
C LEU A 172 23.36 -9.82 -0.50
N LYS A 173 22.60 -8.96 0.18
CA LYS A 173 22.59 -8.82 1.64
C LYS A 173 21.47 -9.66 2.25
N LEU A 174 21.79 -10.53 3.20
CA LEU A 174 20.83 -11.30 3.98
C LEU A 174 20.91 -10.87 5.44
N SER A 175 19.91 -10.11 5.91
CA SER A 175 19.91 -9.57 7.27
C SER A 175 19.03 -10.36 8.25
N THR A 176 18.04 -11.10 7.74
CA THR A 176 17.12 -11.91 8.56
C THR A 176 16.98 -13.32 8.00
N HIS A 177 17.12 -14.34 8.86
CA HIS A 177 17.05 -15.77 8.52
C HIS A 177 17.92 -16.21 7.31
N PRO A 178 19.24 -15.93 7.33
CA PRO A 178 20.13 -16.18 6.20
C PRO A 178 20.14 -17.64 5.76
N LEU A 179 19.97 -18.60 6.67
CA LEU A 179 19.96 -20.03 6.37
C LEU A 179 18.91 -20.42 5.32
N ARG A 180 17.65 -19.96 5.47
CA ARG A 180 16.57 -20.33 4.55
C ARG A 180 16.79 -19.72 3.17
N ALA A 181 17.21 -18.45 3.13
CA ALA A 181 17.59 -17.78 1.90
C ALA A 181 18.73 -18.53 1.19
N LEU A 182 19.77 -18.92 1.93
CA LEU A 182 20.90 -19.69 1.40
C LEU A 182 20.51 -21.08 0.89
N GLN A 183 19.68 -21.82 1.61
CA GLN A 183 19.20 -23.14 1.15
C GLN A 183 18.48 -23.05 -0.20
N SER A 184 17.78 -21.95 -0.48
CA SER A 184 17.14 -21.72 -1.77
C SER A 184 18.08 -21.25 -2.89
N LEU A 185 19.30 -20.84 -2.57
CA LEU A 185 20.31 -20.40 -3.54
C LEU A 185 21.06 -21.57 -4.21
N GLY A 186 20.80 -22.82 -3.82
CA GLY A 186 21.48 -24.01 -4.36
C GLY A 186 21.54 -24.10 -5.88
N ALA A 187 20.42 -23.83 -6.57
CA ALA A 187 20.36 -23.84 -8.04
C ALA A 187 20.98 -22.59 -8.71
N LEU A 188 21.43 -21.61 -7.92
CA LEU A 188 21.88 -20.29 -8.36
C LEU A 188 23.36 -20.03 -8.04
N ALA A 189 24.08 -21.00 -7.47
CA ALA A 189 25.52 -20.92 -7.27
C ALA A 189 26.22 -20.58 -8.60
N GLY A 190 26.79 -19.37 -8.70
CA GLY A 190 27.37 -18.83 -9.94
C GLY A 190 26.63 -17.65 -10.59
N ARG A 191 25.49 -17.20 -10.04
CA ARG A 191 24.78 -15.97 -10.50
C ARG A 191 24.81 -14.82 -9.50
N VAL A 192 25.47 -15.02 -8.36
CA VAL A 192 25.63 -14.02 -7.29
C VAL A 192 27.12 -13.82 -7.06
N ASP A 193 27.62 -12.60 -7.27
CA ASP A 193 29.06 -12.30 -7.21
C ASP A 193 29.53 -12.10 -5.77
N GLN A 194 28.71 -11.44 -4.93
CA GLN A 194 29.03 -11.16 -3.53
C GLN A 194 27.83 -11.45 -2.63
N ILE A 195 28.08 -12.03 -1.45
CA ILE A 195 27.04 -12.25 -0.44
C ILE A 195 27.49 -11.57 0.86
N TYR A 196 26.66 -10.65 1.34
CA TYR A 196 26.83 -9.96 2.61
C TYR A 196 25.89 -10.60 3.63
N LEU A 197 26.44 -11.20 4.68
CA LEU A 197 25.65 -11.85 5.71
C LEU A 197 25.69 -11.04 7.00
N GLN A 198 24.52 -10.74 7.55
CA GLN A 198 24.38 -10.40 8.96
C GLN A 198 24.05 -11.70 9.69
N LEU A 199 25.04 -12.28 10.36
CA LEU A 199 24.86 -13.56 11.05
C LEU A 199 24.02 -13.36 12.32
N PRO A 200 23.08 -14.28 12.63
CA PRO A 200 22.31 -14.21 13.86
C PRO A 200 23.23 -14.40 15.07
N ALA A 201 22.92 -13.73 16.19
CA ALA A 201 23.64 -13.91 17.46
C ALA A 201 23.50 -15.35 18.02
N ILE A 202 22.52 -16.11 17.53
CA ILE A 202 22.29 -17.50 17.93
C ILE A 202 23.36 -18.39 17.28
N ARG A 203 24.28 -18.89 18.11
CA ARG A 203 25.46 -19.68 17.67
C ARG A 203 25.12 -20.88 16.78
N SER A 204 24.03 -21.60 17.06
CA SER A 204 23.62 -22.76 16.26
C SER A 204 23.21 -22.37 14.84
N GLU A 205 22.42 -21.31 14.68
CA GLU A 205 22.00 -20.80 13.37
C GLU A 205 23.19 -20.20 12.58
N CYS A 206 24.14 -19.57 13.28
CA CYS A 206 25.39 -19.09 12.69
C CYS A 206 26.21 -20.25 12.10
N LEU A 207 26.43 -21.32 12.87
CA LEU A 207 27.18 -22.49 12.42
C LEU A 207 26.48 -23.22 11.25
N GLU A 208 25.17 -23.35 11.28
CA GLU A 208 24.41 -23.99 10.20
C GLU A 208 24.44 -23.15 8.92
N THR A 209 24.40 -21.82 9.06
CA THR A 209 24.56 -20.87 7.95
C THR A 209 25.93 -21.01 7.30
N LEU A 210 27.01 -21.04 8.09
CA LEU A 210 28.38 -21.24 7.60
C LEU A 210 28.54 -22.60 6.91
N ARG A 211 28.00 -23.68 7.49
CA ARG A 211 27.99 -25.01 6.85
C ARG A 211 27.27 -25.00 5.51
N THR A 212 26.12 -24.33 5.43
CA THR A 212 25.35 -24.22 4.19
C THR A 212 26.16 -23.50 3.11
N LEU A 213 26.86 -22.41 3.46
CA LEU A 213 27.75 -21.73 2.51
C LEU A 213 28.87 -22.63 1.99
N VAL A 214 29.49 -23.44 2.86
CA VAL A 214 30.51 -24.41 2.45
C VAL A 214 29.92 -25.43 1.46
N VAL A 215 28.73 -25.99 1.76
CA VAL A 215 28.04 -26.95 0.87
C VAL A 215 27.72 -26.34 -0.49
N LEU A 216 27.33 -25.08 -0.50
CA LEU A 216 27.01 -24.33 -1.73
C LEU A 216 28.25 -23.88 -2.51
N GLY A 217 29.46 -24.16 -2.01
CA GLY A 217 30.71 -23.72 -2.63
C GLY A 217 31.06 -22.24 -2.41
N PHE A 218 30.35 -21.57 -1.48
CA PHE A 218 30.58 -20.19 -1.09
C PHE A 218 31.64 -20.03 0.01
N LEU A 219 32.17 -21.11 0.58
CA LEU A 219 33.30 -21.03 1.51
C LEU A 219 34.27 -22.19 1.22
N PRO A 220 35.59 -21.96 1.29
CA PRO A 220 36.55 -23.06 1.17
C PRO A 220 36.34 -24.05 2.33
N GLN A 221 36.46 -25.35 2.05
CA GLN A 221 36.47 -26.40 3.08
C GLN A 221 37.76 -26.31 3.91
N GLN A 222 37.90 -25.33 4.80
CA GLN A 222 38.96 -25.33 5.80
C GLN A 222 38.38 -25.65 7.17
N GLY A 223 38.44 -26.93 7.54
CA GLY A 223 37.98 -27.41 8.84
C GLY A 223 38.69 -26.71 10.01
N GLY A 224 37.90 -26.26 10.99
CA GLY A 224 38.38 -25.89 12.33
C GLY A 224 38.21 -24.41 12.71
N LYS A 225 38.47 -23.47 11.80
CA LYS A 225 38.49 -22.01 12.12
C LYS A 225 37.11 -21.34 12.09
N ASP A 226 36.13 -21.93 11.41
CA ASP A 226 34.77 -21.38 11.28
C ASP A 226 34.00 -21.32 12.62
N VAL A 227 34.42 -22.13 13.61
CA VAL A 227 33.79 -22.22 14.93
C VAL A 227 34.20 -21.08 15.86
N GLU A 228 35.41 -20.50 15.68
CA GLU A 228 35.88 -19.34 16.46
C GLU A 228 35.21 -18.02 16.02
N ALA A 229 34.82 -17.91 14.74
CA ALA A 229 34.16 -16.73 14.19
C ALA A 229 32.76 -16.49 14.77
N CYS A 230 31.95 -17.54 14.99
CA CYS A 230 30.64 -17.42 15.63
C CYS A 230 30.72 -17.20 17.16
N ALA A 231 31.90 -17.34 17.78
CA ALA A 231 32.05 -17.36 19.24
C ALA A 231 32.52 -16.03 19.86
N THR A 232 33.02 -15.07 19.07
CA THR A 232 33.82 -13.95 19.61
C THR A 232 33.33 -12.53 19.30
N HIS A 233 32.29 -12.30 18.49
CA HIS A 233 31.93 -10.92 18.09
C HIS A 233 30.44 -10.57 18.10
N GLU A 234 30.14 -9.42 18.72
CA GLU A 234 28.84 -8.71 18.75
C GLU A 234 28.54 -7.92 17.46
N LYS A 235 29.53 -7.72 16.57
CA LYS A 235 29.40 -6.91 15.35
C LYS A 235 30.20 -7.50 14.19
N LEU A 236 29.72 -8.58 13.59
CA LEU A 236 30.25 -9.06 12.32
C LEU A 236 29.49 -8.38 11.17
N TYR A 237 30.07 -7.32 10.62
CA TYR A 237 29.73 -6.77 9.31
C TYR A 237 30.83 -7.17 8.32
N LYS A 238 30.41 -7.76 7.19
CA LYS A 238 31.22 -8.11 6.01
C LYS A 238 32.00 -9.42 6.11
N VAL A 239 31.47 -10.48 5.51
CA VAL A 239 32.16 -11.77 5.38
C VAL A 239 31.92 -12.32 3.97
N VAL A 240 33.03 -12.56 3.27
CA VAL A 240 33.23 -13.18 1.94
C VAL A 240 33.11 -12.29 0.69
N GLU A 241 34.26 -11.79 0.22
CA GLU A 241 34.43 -11.26 -1.14
C GLU A 241 34.93 -12.40 -2.04
N PHE A 242 34.13 -12.81 -3.02
CA PHE A 242 34.51 -13.88 -3.94
C PHE A 242 35.36 -13.34 -5.08
N ARG A 243 36.61 -13.79 -5.16
CA ARG A 243 37.34 -13.79 -6.43
C ARG A 243 37.13 -15.14 -7.12
N GLN A 244 35.93 -15.38 -7.67
CA GLN A 244 35.88 -16.36 -8.75
C GLN A 244 36.71 -15.78 -9.91
N GLY A 245 37.75 -16.48 -10.32
CA GLY A 245 38.61 -16.05 -11.42
C GLY A 245 37.79 -15.95 -12.70
N ARG A 246 37.34 -14.74 -13.06
CA ARG A 246 36.68 -14.38 -14.34
C ARG A 246 35.85 -15.50 -14.96
N GLY A 247 35.03 -16.19 -14.16
CA GLY A 247 33.89 -16.93 -14.66
C GLY A 247 32.84 -15.89 -15.01
N SER A 248 33.10 -15.18 -16.11
CA SER A 248 32.27 -14.10 -16.60
C SER A 248 30.80 -14.53 -16.56
N CYS A 249 29.93 -13.65 -16.04
CA CYS A 249 28.53 -13.59 -16.45
C CYS A 249 28.44 -13.27 -17.97
N ALA A 250 29.12 -14.08 -18.80
CA ALA A 250 29.18 -13.98 -20.24
C ALA A 250 27.82 -14.40 -20.74
N SER A 251 26.95 -13.40 -20.90
CA SER A 251 25.80 -13.35 -21.81
C SER A 251 25.30 -14.73 -22.24
N LEU A 252 24.74 -15.51 -21.32
CA LEU A 252 23.94 -16.66 -21.69
C LEU A 252 22.64 -16.08 -22.24
N HIS A 253 22.60 -15.90 -23.56
CA HIS A 253 21.39 -15.57 -24.30
C HIS A 253 20.34 -16.64 -23.97
N VAL A 254 19.39 -16.29 -23.11
CA VAL A 254 18.21 -17.12 -22.89
C VAL A 254 17.34 -16.96 -24.14
N PRO A 255 17.09 -18.02 -24.92
CA PRO A 255 16.23 -17.91 -26.10
C PRO A 255 14.84 -17.44 -25.67
N SER A 256 14.38 -16.36 -26.29
CA SER A 256 13.08 -15.74 -26.08
C SER A 256 11.97 -16.60 -26.69
N VAL A 257 11.71 -17.78 -26.15
CA VAL A 257 10.56 -18.59 -26.54
C VAL A 257 9.91 -19.16 -25.28
N LEU A 258 8.81 -18.54 -24.86
CA LEU A 258 7.83 -19.20 -24.02
C LEU A 258 6.41 -18.88 -24.49
N PRO A 259 5.55 -19.89 -24.73
CA PRO A 259 4.16 -19.70 -25.11
C PRO A 259 3.32 -19.50 -23.85
N TRP A 260 3.25 -18.28 -23.33
CA TRP A 260 2.37 -17.96 -22.20
C TRP A 260 1.61 -16.65 -22.43
N ARG A 261 0.44 -16.73 -23.07
CA ARG A 261 -0.54 -15.63 -23.11
C ARG A 261 -1.15 -15.44 -21.72
N PHE A 262 -0.83 -14.31 -21.08
CA PHE A 262 -1.55 -13.78 -19.94
C PHE A 262 -1.87 -12.33 -20.30
N GLU A 263 -3.14 -11.97 -20.34
CA GLU A 263 -3.61 -10.66 -20.83
C GLU A 263 -3.51 -9.53 -19.78
N ARG A 264 -2.91 -9.76 -18.60
CA ARG A 264 -2.69 -8.75 -17.53
C ARG A 264 -1.34 -8.95 -16.78
N LYS A 265 -0.27 -9.25 -17.52
CA LYS A 265 1.00 -9.82 -16.98
C LYS A 265 2.03 -8.83 -16.43
N GLU A 266 1.70 -7.54 -16.39
CA GLU A 266 2.71 -6.49 -16.19
C GLU A 266 2.71 -5.91 -14.78
N LEU A 267 1.84 -6.39 -13.89
CA LEU A 267 1.68 -5.86 -12.54
C LEU A 267 2.11 -6.87 -11.49
N LEU A 268 2.94 -6.42 -10.55
CA LEU A 268 3.30 -7.14 -9.34
C LEU A 268 2.38 -6.71 -8.22
N VAL A 269 1.53 -7.63 -7.74
CA VAL A 269 0.55 -7.35 -6.68
C VAL A 269 0.89 -8.17 -5.43
N ALA A 270 0.88 -7.51 -4.28
CA ALA A 270 1.05 -8.12 -2.97
C ALA A 270 -0.25 -8.03 -2.17
N PRO A 271 -0.86 -9.16 -1.73
CA PRO A 271 -1.92 -9.13 -0.74
C PRO A 271 -1.31 -8.76 0.63
N LEU A 272 -1.69 -7.61 1.17
CA LEU A 272 -1.20 -7.10 2.45
C LEU A 272 -2.35 -7.07 3.45
N GLN A 273 -2.12 -7.58 4.66
CA GLN A 273 -3.04 -7.35 5.77
C GLN A 273 -2.90 -5.90 6.24
N VAL A 274 -4.01 -5.18 6.31
CA VAL A 274 -4.05 -3.73 6.59
C VAL A 274 -4.83 -3.36 7.84
N ALA A 275 -5.60 -4.29 8.41
CA ALA A 275 -6.23 -4.17 9.72
C ALA A 275 -6.58 -5.55 10.31
N PRO A 276 -6.68 -5.72 11.64
CA PRO A 276 -7.23 -6.92 12.27
C PRO A 276 -8.74 -7.12 12.01
N VAL A 277 -9.18 -8.39 12.02
CA VAL A 277 -10.59 -8.82 11.93
C VAL A 277 -10.97 -9.73 13.12
N PRO A 278 -12.19 -9.67 13.69
CA PRO A 278 -13.25 -8.68 13.40
C PRO A 278 -12.76 -7.25 13.58
N PHE A 279 -13.28 -6.33 12.76
CA PHE A 279 -12.75 -4.97 12.66
C PHE A 279 -12.85 -4.21 13.99
N SER A 280 -13.76 -4.64 14.88
CA SER A 280 -13.85 -4.14 16.25
C SER A 280 -12.60 -4.32 17.10
N LYS A 281 -11.68 -5.23 16.72
CA LYS A 281 -10.36 -5.35 17.37
C LYS A 281 -9.53 -4.07 17.27
N ASN A 282 -9.77 -3.23 16.26
CA ASN A 282 -9.06 -1.96 16.08
C ASN A 282 -9.37 -0.90 17.14
N TRP A 283 -10.42 -1.10 17.92
CA TRP A 283 -10.81 -0.22 19.03
C TRP A 283 -11.11 -1.00 20.31
N ALA A 284 -10.62 -2.23 20.42
CA ALA A 284 -10.84 -3.06 21.61
C ALA A 284 -10.18 -2.50 22.88
N HIS A 285 -9.16 -1.64 22.72
CA HIS A 285 -8.53 -0.89 23.81
C HIS A 285 -9.33 0.34 24.25
N LEU A 286 -10.43 0.66 23.56
CA LEU A 286 -11.31 1.78 23.84
C LEU A 286 -12.67 1.26 24.32
N GLU A 287 -13.43 2.12 24.99
CA GLU A 287 -14.88 1.93 25.02
C GLU A 287 -15.42 1.92 23.59
N ALA A 288 -16.37 1.01 23.33
CA ALA A 288 -16.97 0.85 22.01
C ALA A 288 -17.49 2.22 21.50
N PRO A 289 -17.03 2.68 20.32
CA PRO A 289 -17.40 3.98 19.81
C PRO A 289 -18.89 4.00 19.44
N ALA A 290 -19.63 4.95 20.00
CA ALA A 290 -21.03 5.17 19.67
C ALA A 290 -21.21 5.82 18.28
N GLU A 291 -20.20 6.60 17.85
CA GLU A 291 -20.18 7.30 16.57
C GLU A 291 -18.80 7.25 15.93
N PHE A 292 -18.79 7.29 14.61
CA PHE A 292 -17.60 7.26 13.79
C PHE A 292 -17.44 8.56 13.01
N MET A 293 -16.22 8.81 12.56
CA MET A 293 -15.88 9.80 11.55
C MET A 293 -15.18 9.09 10.41
N LEU A 294 -15.46 9.52 9.19
CA LEU A 294 -14.84 8.98 7.99
C LEU A 294 -14.10 10.10 7.25
N GLU A 295 -12.94 9.77 6.72
CA GLU A 295 -12.15 10.65 5.85
C GLU A 295 -11.73 9.89 4.60
N VAL A 296 -12.14 10.36 3.43
CA VAL A 296 -11.85 9.75 2.13
C VAL A 296 -10.91 10.66 1.35
N GLY A 297 -9.81 10.11 0.84
CA GLY A 297 -8.81 10.89 0.11
C GLY A 297 -7.97 11.75 1.05
N THR A 298 -7.53 11.12 2.13
CA THR A 298 -6.88 11.79 3.26
C THR A 298 -5.65 12.60 2.83
N ASN A 299 -4.96 12.17 1.76
CA ASN A 299 -3.67 12.68 1.31
C ASN A 299 -2.71 12.86 2.51
N ASN A 300 -1.60 13.60 2.38
CA ASN A 300 -0.68 13.84 3.50
C ASN A 300 -0.73 15.27 4.08
N VAL A 301 -1.75 16.05 3.73
CA VAL A 301 -1.97 17.44 4.13
C VAL A 301 -3.43 17.66 4.60
N ILE A 302 -3.64 18.47 5.64
CA ILE A 302 -5.01 18.81 6.13
C ILE A 302 -5.80 17.56 6.55
N LEU A 303 -5.23 16.83 7.52
CA LEU A 303 -5.82 15.61 8.05
C LEU A 303 -6.95 15.96 9.03
N LEU A 304 -8.07 15.24 8.94
CA LEU A 304 -9.19 15.43 9.86
C LEU A 304 -8.75 15.24 11.32
N ARG A 305 -7.83 14.30 11.58
CA ARG A 305 -7.27 14.02 12.91
C ARG A 305 -6.68 15.27 13.58
N ASP A 306 -6.06 16.16 12.81
CA ASP A 306 -5.37 17.35 13.33
C ASP A 306 -6.37 18.42 13.80
N SER A 307 -7.63 18.30 13.37
CA SER A 307 -8.74 19.16 13.78
C SER A 307 -9.59 18.58 14.91
N LEU A 308 -9.30 17.35 15.37
CA LEU A 308 -10.08 16.71 16.43
C LEU A 308 -9.61 17.19 17.82
N PRO A 309 -10.53 17.61 18.70
CA PRO A 309 -10.15 17.93 20.07
C PRO A 309 -9.67 16.65 20.80
N PRO A 310 -8.72 16.74 21.74
CA PRO A 310 -8.24 15.57 22.48
C PRO A 310 -9.32 14.77 23.21
N ALA A 311 -10.43 15.43 23.58
CA ALA A 311 -11.58 14.82 24.24
C ALA A 311 -12.56 14.12 23.28
N ASP A 312 -12.30 14.11 21.97
CA ASP A 312 -13.18 13.47 21.00
C ASP A 312 -13.21 11.96 21.22
N ARG A 313 -14.41 11.43 21.46
CA ARG A 313 -14.63 9.99 21.68
C ARG A 313 -14.99 9.24 20.41
N ARG A 314 -15.12 9.91 19.27
CA ARG A 314 -15.41 9.26 18.00
C ARG A 314 -14.20 8.46 17.53
N PHE A 315 -14.46 7.44 16.73
CA PHE A 315 -13.41 6.66 16.08
C PHE A 315 -13.28 7.08 14.62
N LEU A 316 -12.06 7.42 14.19
CA LEU A 316 -11.76 7.88 12.84
C LEU A 316 -11.33 6.72 11.94
N VAL A 317 -11.97 6.59 10.79
CA VAL A 317 -11.49 5.71 9.71
C VAL A 317 -11.13 6.55 8.49
N SER A 318 -9.86 6.55 8.14
CA SER A 318 -9.32 7.31 7.01
C SER A 318 -8.95 6.39 5.85
N PHE A 319 -9.09 6.88 4.62
CA PHE A 319 -8.83 6.13 3.39
C PHE A 319 -7.82 6.86 2.50
N GLU A 320 -6.76 6.16 2.09
CA GLU A 320 -5.71 6.68 1.21
C GLU A 320 -5.18 5.58 0.27
N PRO A 321 -5.62 5.51 -0.99
CA PRO A 321 -5.24 4.44 -1.91
C PRO A 321 -3.77 4.46 -2.35
N LEU A 322 -3.09 5.60 -2.28
CA LEU A 322 -1.68 5.69 -2.64
C LEU A 322 -0.81 5.11 -1.52
N LEU A 323 -0.20 3.96 -1.79
CA LEU A 323 0.59 3.23 -0.79
C LEU A 323 1.72 4.06 -0.18
N ASP A 324 2.36 4.93 -0.97
CA ASP A 324 3.41 5.81 -0.48
C ASP A 324 2.89 6.85 0.52
N LYS A 325 1.69 7.38 0.30
CA LYS A 325 1.02 8.33 1.21
C LYS A 325 0.47 7.64 2.44
N TYR A 326 -0.13 6.47 2.26
CA TYR A 326 -0.50 5.58 3.36
C TYR A 326 0.72 5.28 4.26
N ALA A 327 1.86 4.91 3.67
CA ALA A 327 3.09 4.65 4.42
C ALA A 327 3.55 5.88 5.22
N ASP A 328 3.54 7.07 4.60
CA ASP A 328 3.90 8.34 5.25
C ASP A 328 3.01 8.63 6.48
N LEU A 329 1.71 8.45 6.33
CA LEU A 329 0.72 8.72 7.37
C LEU A 329 0.79 7.74 8.54
N ILE A 330 0.98 6.44 8.26
CA ILE A 330 1.18 5.43 9.31
C ILE A 330 2.50 5.67 10.03
N THR A 331 3.60 5.88 9.28
CA THR A 331 4.93 5.96 9.88
C THR A 331 5.19 7.27 10.61
N SER A 332 4.61 8.40 10.17
CA SER A 332 4.70 9.69 10.90
C SER A 332 4.12 9.62 12.31
N TRP A 333 3.10 8.78 12.52
CA TRP A 333 2.57 8.53 13.86
C TRP A 333 3.46 7.58 14.65
N VAL A 334 3.81 6.43 14.06
CA VAL A 334 4.55 5.37 14.75
C VAL A 334 6.01 5.77 15.03
N ALA A 335 6.61 6.69 14.27
CA ALA A 335 7.96 7.19 14.52
C ALA A 335 8.15 7.78 15.93
N ASN A 336 7.05 8.16 16.60
CA ASN A 336 7.08 8.64 17.98
C ASN A 336 6.83 7.55 19.04
N SER A 337 6.64 6.29 18.62
CA SER A 337 6.39 5.18 19.54
C SER A 337 7.29 3.98 19.22
N ASP A 338 8.18 3.63 20.15
CA ASP A 338 8.95 2.37 20.11
C ASP A 338 8.04 1.12 20.21
N ALA A 339 6.75 1.32 20.49
CA ALA A 339 5.76 0.25 20.59
C ALA A 339 5.34 -0.25 19.20
N THR A 340 5.22 -1.57 19.07
CA THR A 340 4.52 -2.21 17.94
C THR A 340 3.06 -1.74 17.93
N SER A 341 2.70 -0.87 17.00
CA SER A 341 1.30 -0.47 16.81
C SER A 341 0.52 -1.55 16.05
N THR A 342 -0.79 -1.60 16.25
CA THR A 342 -1.67 -2.42 15.42
C THR A 342 -1.61 -1.93 13.98
N ILE A 343 -1.64 -2.86 13.02
CA ILE A 343 -1.61 -2.54 11.59
C ILE A 343 -2.73 -1.55 11.26
N GLY A 344 -2.38 -0.50 10.52
CA GLY A 344 -3.31 0.56 10.12
C GLY A 344 -3.57 1.62 11.19
N ALA A 345 -3.12 1.46 12.43
CA ALA A 345 -3.26 2.51 13.44
C ALA A 345 -2.40 3.74 13.07
N HIS A 346 -3.07 4.89 12.94
CA HIS A 346 -2.42 6.18 12.62
C HIS A 346 -2.68 7.25 13.71
N TYR A 347 -3.48 6.93 14.71
CA TYR A 347 -3.76 7.72 15.91
C TYR A 347 -4.38 6.80 16.98
N SER A 348 -4.44 7.23 18.25
CA SER A 348 -4.97 6.43 19.38
C SER A 348 -6.43 5.98 19.23
N ARG A 349 -7.21 6.71 18.42
CA ARG A 349 -8.62 6.43 18.11
C ARG A 349 -8.90 6.39 16.60
N GLY A 350 -7.93 5.98 15.79
CA GLY A 350 -8.15 5.92 14.35
C GLY A 350 -7.35 4.87 13.61
N VAL A 351 -7.96 4.33 12.55
CA VAL A 351 -7.28 3.47 11.58
C VAL A 351 -7.30 4.10 10.19
N MET A 352 -6.24 3.85 9.44
CA MET A 352 -6.15 4.21 8.04
C MET A 352 -6.14 2.93 7.22
N LEU A 353 -6.83 2.97 6.09
CA LEU A 353 -6.98 1.85 5.18
C LEU A 353 -6.53 2.27 3.77
N PRO A 354 -5.71 1.46 3.07
CA PRO A 354 -5.19 1.83 1.76
C PRO A 354 -6.18 1.50 0.64
N TYR A 355 -7.45 1.90 0.78
CA TYR A 355 -8.50 1.67 -0.19
C TYR A 355 -8.91 2.97 -0.86
N ALA A 356 -9.18 2.91 -2.15
CA ALA A 356 -10.00 3.91 -2.80
C ALA A 356 -11.47 3.67 -2.41
N VAL A 357 -12.26 4.74 -2.38
CA VAL A 357 -13.67 4.66 -1.97
C VAL A 357 -14.55 5.14 -3.12
N GLY A 358 -15.75 4.59 -3.22
CA GLY A 358 -16.72 4.97 -4.25
C GLY A 358 -16.83 4.00 -5.41
N CYS A 359 -16.27 2.79 -5.28
CA CYS A 359 -16.44 1.75 -6.30
C CYS A 359 -17.74 0.95 -6.10
N PRO A 360 -18.30 0.39 -7.18
CA PRO A 360 -19.39 -0.57 -7.09
C PRO A 360 -19.01 -1.78 -6.20
N PRO A 361 -19.97 -2.41 -5.50
CA PRO A 361 -19.69 -3.58 -4.66
C PRO A 361 -19.09 -4.79 -5.41
N SER A 362 -19.21 -4.83 -6.74
CA SER A 362 -18.61 -5.86 -7.59
C SER A 362 -17.12 -5.66 -7.84
N ASP A 363 -16.60 -4.45 -7.60
CA ASP A 363 -15.28 -4.02 -8.05
C ASP A 363 -14.32 -3.99 -6.86
N GLU A 364 -13.59 -5.09 -6.64
CA GLU A 364 -12.61 -5.21 -5.56
C GLU A 364 -11.36 -4.33 -5.78
N VAL A 365 -11.08 -4.01 -7.04
CA VAL A 365 -9.95 -3.18 -7.46
C VAL A 365 -10.40 -2.22 -8.55
N ALA A 366 -9.76 -1.05 -8.60
CA ALA A 366 -10.00 -0.05 -9.63
C ALA A 366 -8.69 0.52 -10.18
N LEU A 367 -8.75 1.06 -11.40
CA LEU A 367 -7.65 1.86 -11.94
C LEU A 367 -7.65 3.23 -11.26
N PHE A 368 -6.48 3.62 -10.78
CA PHE A 368 -6.22 4.89 -10.12
C PHE A 368 -5.14 5.63 -10.91
N HIS A 369 -5.48 6.81 -11.38
CA HIS A 369 -4.67 7.67 -12.22
C HIS A 369 -3.86 8.58 -11.31
N VAL A 370 -2.53 8.48 -11.38
CA VAL A 370 -1.65 9.20 -10.47
C VAL A 370 -1.07 10.41 -11.20
N GLY A 371 -1.33 11.59 -10.66
CA GLY A 371 -0.78 12.85 -11.17
C GLY A 371 0.67 13.08 -10.75
N LEU A 372 1.26 14.18 -11.19
CA LEU A 372 2.60 14.58 -10.76
C LEU A 372 2.65 14.99 -9.28
N ALA A 373 1.58 15.61 -8.79
CA ALA A 373 1.30 15.70 -7.37
C ALA A 373 0.21 14.70 -6.99
N ASP A 374 0.36 14.16 -5.79
CA ASP A 374 -0.60 13.27 -5.16
C ASP A 374 -2.00 13.88 -5.06
N VAL A 375 -2.10 15.17 -4.75
CA VAL A 375 -3.37 15.93 -4.75
C VAL A 375 -4.07 15.97 -6.11
N CYS A 376 -3.40 15.59 -7.20
CA CYS A 376 -4.00 15.50 -8.54
C CYS A 376 -4.39 14.06 -8.93
N SER A 377 -4.34 13.11 -8.00
CA SER A 377 -4.54 11.68 -8.30
C SER A 377 -5.99 11.27 -8.04
N SER A 378 -6.58 10.48 -8.93
CA SER A 378 -8.00 10.17 -8.88
C SER A 378 -8.34 8.79 -9.45
N LEU A 379 -9.51 8.28 -9.07
CA LEU A 379 -10.18 7.16 -9.75
C LEU A 379 -10.82 7.57 -11.10
N LEU A 380 -10.78 8.85 -11.44
CA LEU A 380 -11.18 9.39 -12.74
C LEU A 380 -9.94 9.65 -13.60
N ASN A 381 -10.11 9.53 -14.93
CA ASN A 381 -9.06 9.90 -15.87
C ASN A 381 -8.77 11.40 -15.78
N ILE A 382 -7.49 11.77 -15.84
CA ILE A 382 -7.08 13.17 -16.01
C ILE A 382 -7.48 13.63 -17.42
N SER A 383 -8.03 14.83 -17.53
CA SER A 383 -8.46 15.40 -18.82
C SER A 383 -7.26 15.82 -19.67
N GLU A 384 -7.07 15.19 -20.83
CA GLU A 384 -5.98 15.49 -21.78
C GLU A 384 -5.96 16.96 -22.26
N GLY A 385 -7.09 17.65 -22.13
CA GLY A 385 -7.26 19.04 -22.55
C GLY A 385 -7.11 20.08 -21.45
N PHE A 386 -6.83 19.68 -20.19
CA PHE A 386 -6.83 20.59 -19.05
C PHE A 386 -5.82 21.74 -19.24
N ARG A 387 -6.32 22.97 -19.40
CA ARG A 387 -5.52 24.19 -19.59
C ARG A 387 -5.44 25.05 -18.34
N GLY A 388 -6.09 24.66 -17.24
CA GLY A 388 -6.15 25.43 -16.01
C GLY A 388 -6.89 26.75 -16.15
N GLN A 389 -7.83 26.85 -17.10
CA GLN A 389 -8.59 28.10 -17.28
C GLN A 389 -9.52 28.36 -16.08
N GLY A 390 -9.56 29.62 -15.64
CA GLY A 390 -10.41 30.06 -14.52
C GLY A 390 -9.76 29.91 -13.13
N TRP A 391 -8.65 29.19 -13.02
CA TRP A 391 -7.93 29.01 -11.76
C TRP A 391 -7.13 30.27 -11.40
N SER A 392 -7.14 30.65 -10.12
CA SER A 392 -6.41 31.82 -9.63
C SER A 392 -4.89 31.61 -9.70
N HIS A 393 -4.11 32.69 -9.63
CA HIS A 393 -2.64 32.64 -9.69
C HIS A 393 -2.01 31.75 -8.60
N TRP A 394 -2.70 31.53 -7.47
CA TRP A 394 -2.28 30.61 -6.42
C TRP A 394 -2.23 29.14 -6.88
N PHE A 395 -2.94 28.81 -7.97
CA PHE A 395 -3.00 27.46 -8.57
C PHE A 395 -2.26 27.37 -9.90
N LYS A 396 -1.44 28.37 -10.26
CA LYS A 396 -0.71 28.36 -11.53
C LYS A 396 0.21 27.13 -11.65
N ASP A 397 0.82 26.72 -10.54
CA ASP A 397 1.65 25.52 -10.49
C ASP A 397 0.82 24.23 -10.52
N LEU A 398 -0.44 24.29 -10.08
CA LEU A 398 -1.36 23.15 -10.10
C LEU A 398 -1.72 22.74 -11.53
N LYS A 399 -1.77 23.71 -12.46
CA LYS A 399 -1.98 23.42 -13.88
C LYS A 399 -0.95 22.43 -14.42
N ASP A 400 0.32 22.77 -14.33
CA ASP A 400 1.39 21.95 -14.90
C ASP A 400 1.54 20.62 -14.14
N THR A 401 1.13 20.61 -12.87
CA THR A 401 1.21 19.45 -11.99
C THR A 401 0.06 18.47 -12.17
N CYS A 402 -1.18 18.95 -12.35
CA CYS A 402 -2.36 18.11 -12.53
C CYS A 402 -2.67 17.77 -13.99
N ALA A 403 -2.10 18.49 -14.97
CA ALA A 403 -2.32 18.20 -16.39
C ALA A 403 -1.64 16.90 -16.88
N LYS A 404 -0.75 16.31 -16.08
CA LYS A 404 0.04 15.15 -16.46
C LYS A 404 -0.24 13.94 -15.59
N GLU A 405 -0.74 12.89 -16.22
CA GLU A 405 -0.73 11.54 -15.66
C GLU A 405 0.70 10.99 -15.68
N MET A 406 1.17 10.56 -14.51
CA MET A 406 2.50 9.98 -14.33
C MET A 406 2.47 8.45 -14.33
N ASP A 407 1.37 7.85 -13.86
CA ASP A 407 1.22 6.40 -13.73
C ASP A 407 -0.25 6.01 -13.58
N VAL A 408 -0.55 4.73 -13.83
CA VAL A 408 -1.86 4.14 -13.56
C VAL A 408 -1.67 2.90 -12.69
N ARG A 409 -2.39 2.84 -11.57
CA ARG A 409 -2.24 1.81 -10.55
C ARG A 409 -3.54 1.05 -10.38
N LEU A 410 -3.45 -0.27 -10.17
CA LEU A 410 -4.55 -0.99 -9.55
C LEU A 410 -4.50 -0.74 -8.05
N VAL A 411 -5.57 -0.17 -7.51
CA VAL A 411 -5.76 0.04 -6.08
C VAL A 411 -6.95 -0.78 -5.59
N PRO A 412 -6.91 -1.30 -4.37
CA PRO A 412 -8.09 -1.94 -3.79
C PRO A 412 -9.17 -0.89 -3.61
N CYS A 413 -10.42 -1.27 -3.83
CA CYS A 413 -11.54 -0.35 -3.79
C CYS A 413 -12.70 -0.89 -2.96
N ILE A 414 -13.43 0.02 -2.32
CA ILE A 414 -14.55 -0.31 -1.43
C ILE A 414 -15.68 0.72 -1.53
N SER A 415 -16.92 0.29 -1.27
CA SER A 415 -18.06 1.20 -1.12
C SER A 415 -18.24 1.63 0.33
N LEU A 416 -18.76 2.84 0.56
CA LEU A 416 -19.11 3.28 1.92
C LEU A 416 -20.21 2.42 2.55
N GLU A 417 -21.12 1.86 1.74
CA GLU A 417 -22.11 0.89 2.21
C GLU A 417 -21.46 -0.31 2.89
N THR A 418 -20.45 -0.92 2.26
CA THR A 418 -19.70 -2.06 2.81
C THR A 418 -18.92 -1.65 4.05
N VAL A 419 -18.27 -0.49 4.06
CA VAL A 419 -17.56 0.03 5.24
C VAL A 419 -18.52 0.15 6.42
N ILE A 420 -19.64 0.84 6.26
CA ILE A 420 -20.57 1.10 7.35
C ILE A 420 -21.24 -0.20 7.82
N ARG A 421 -21.75 -1.01 6.89
CA ARG A 421 -22.47 -2.25 7.22
C ARG A 421 -21.54 -3.29 7.85
N ASP A 422 -20.40 -3.56 7.22
CA ASP A 422 -19.61 -4.75 7.52
C ASP A 422 -18.42 -4.45 8.44
N LEU A 423 -17.72 -3.32 8.22
CA LEU A 423 -16.57 -2.95 9.07
C LEU A 423 -17.02 -2.27 10.36
N LEU A 424 -17.99 -1.35 10.26
CA LEU A 424 -18.48 -0.56 11.40
C LEU A 424 -19.76 -1.12 12.02
N LEU A 425 -20.19 -2.31 11.60
CA LEU A 425 -21.35 -3.04 12.15
C LEU A 425 -22.64 -2.20 12.16
N GLY A 426 -22.85 -1.38 11.13
CA GLY A 426 -24.00 -0.46 11.02
C GLY A 426 -23.88 0.81 11.87
N GLY A 427 -22.66 1.17 12.28
CA GLY A 427 -22.36 2.35 13.09
C GLY A 427 -22.79 3.67 12.44
N HIS A 428 -23.05 4.68 13.27
CA HIS A 428 -23.44 6.02 12.81
C HIS A 428 -22.22 6.86 12.46
N ILE A 429 -22.29 7.57 11.33
CA ILE A 429 -21.24 8.45 10.86
C ILE A 429 -21.63 9.90 11.20
N SER A 430 -20.97 10.44 12.21
CA SER A 430 -21.20 11.83 12.65
C SER A 430 -20.71 12.83 11.60
N PHE A 431 -19.62 12.50 10.91
CA PHE A 431 -18.97 13.35 9.92
C PHE A 431 -18.22 12.52 8.87
N LEU A 432 -18.40 12.87 7.60
CA LEU A 432 -17.71 12.28 6.46
C LEU A 432 -17.03 13.41 5.67
N LYS A 433 -15.70 13.48 5.73
CA LYS A 433 -14.88 14.35 4.86
C LYS A 433 -14.54 13.56 3.59
N ILE A 434 -14.76 14.16 2.43
CA ILE A 434 -14.47 13.57 1.12
C ILE A 434 -13.59 14.55 0.36
N ASP A 435 -12.45 14.06 -0.08
CA ASP A 435 -11.51 14.73 -0.96
C ASP A 435 -11.05 13.69 -2.00
N ALA A 436 -12.01 13.20 -2.78
CA ALA A 436 -11.81 12.08 -3.70
C ALA A 436 -11.46 12.55 -5.11
N GLN A 437 -10.91 13.76 -5.22
CA GLN A 437 -10.37 14.35 -6.43
C GLN A 437 -11.31 14.19 -7.62
N GLY A 438 -12.50 14.77 -7.50
CA GLY A 438 -13.53 14.80 -8.52
C GLY A 438 -14.49 13.61 -8.50
N LYS A 439 -14.23 12.58 -7.70
CA LYS A 439 -15.14 11.42 -7.52
C LYS A 439 -16.05 11.55 -6.30
N ASP A 440 -16.10 12.72 -5.68
CA ASP A 440 -16.73 12.97 -4.38
C ASP A 440 -18.21 12.58 -4.34
N LEU A 441 -18.97 12.92 -5.40
CA LEU A 441 -20.38 12.57 -5.48
C LEU A 441 -20.60 11.05 -5.61
N ASP A 442 -19.73 10.33 -6.31
CA ASP A 442 -19.83 8.88 -6.43
C ASP A 442 -19.45 8.18 -5.11
N VAL A 443 -18.52 8.75 -4.34
CA VAL A 443 -18.26 8.32 -2.96
C VAL A 443 -19.54 8.40 -2.13
N VAL A 444 -20.29 9.52 -2.20
CA VAL A 444 -21.59 9.63 -1.52
C VAL A 444 -22.59 8.61 -2.03
N ARG A 445 -22.74 8.45 -3.35
CA ARG A 445 -23.65 7.45 -3.93
C ARG A 445 -23.32 6.03 -3.47
N SER A 446 -22.06 5.72 -3.22
CA SER A 446 -21.61 4.42 -2.70
C SER A 446 -22.07 4.12 -1.27
N LEU A 447 -22.72 5.06 -0.57
CA LEU A 447 -23.39 4.81 0.71
C LEU A 447 -24.58 3.86 0.58
N GLY A 448 -25.20 3.75 -0.60
CA GLY A 448 -26.30 2.81 -0.86
C GLY A 448 -27.40 2.87 0.20
N SER A 449 -27.76 1.72 0.78
CA SER A 449 -28.77 1.64 1.84
C SER A 449 -28.38 2.34 3.14
N GLN A 450 -27.09 2.62 3.35
CA GLN A 450 -26.54 3.23 4.56
C GLN A 450 -26.55 4.76 4.54
N MET A 451 -27.11 5.39 3.49
CA MET A 451 -27.19 6.86 3.36
C MET A 451 -27.78 7.56 4.60
N HIS A 452 -28.71 6.92 5.31
CA HIS A 452 -29.36 7.46 6.51
C HIS A 452 -28.46 7.46 7.76
N LYS A 453 -27.32 6.75 7.74
CA LYS A 453 -26.35 6.67 8.83
C LYS A 453 -25.39 7.86 8.88
N VAL A 454 -25.31 8.64 7.82
CA VAL A 454 -24.40 9.80 7.70
C VAL A 454 -25.12 11.08 8.06
N HIS A 455 -24.61 11.79 9.07
CA HIS A 455 -25.21 13.03 9.55
C HIS A 455 -24.72 14.27 8.79
N ARG A 456 -23.41 14.36 8.55
CA ARG A 456 -22.78 15.52 7.91
C ARG A 456 -21.72 15.08 6.92
N ILE A 457 -21.67 15.74 5.77
CA ILE A 457 -20.71 15.49 4.69
C ILE A 457 -20.00 16.79 4.35
N GLN A 458 -18.69 16.75 4.15
CA GLN A 458 -17.89 17.81 3.55
C GLN A 458 -17.26 17.26 2.28
N MET A 459 -17.31 17.99 1.18
CA MET A 459 -16.69 17.59 -0.09
C MET A 459 -16.14 18.77 -0.89
N GLU A 460 -15.12 18.50 -1.71
CA GLU A 460 -14.63 19.43 -2.70
C GLU A 460 -15.64 19.56 -3.86
N ALA A 461 -15.75 20.75 -4.43
CA ALA A 461 -16.53 20.99 -5.64
C ALA A 461 -15.86 22.05 -6.51
N LEU A 462 -15.88 21.86 -7.83
CA LEU A 462 -15.38 22.90 -8.73
C LEU A 462 -16.50 23.86 -9.12
N PRO A 463 -16.26 25.18 -9.06
CA PRO A 463 -17.20 26.15 -9.59
C PRO A 463 -17.32 26.00 -11.11
N LYS A 464 -18.51 26.29 -11.66
CA LYS A 464 -18.81 26.16 -13.09
C LYS A 464 -17.91 26.98 -14.03
N SER A 465 -17.29 28.05 -13.51
CA SER A 465 -16.35 28.88 -14.26
C SER A 465 -14.96 28.25 -14.42
N HIS A 466 -14.68 27.16 -13.71
CA HIS A 466 -13.41 26.45 -13.77
C HIS A 466 -13.49 25.32 -14.79
N GLU A 467 -12.37 25.13 -15.48
CA GLU A 467 -12.17 23.93 -16.28
C GLU A 467 -12.00 22.71 -15.37
N SER A 468 -12.65 21.60 -15.74
CA SER A 468 -12.54 20.32 -15.03
C SER A 468 -11.14 19.73 -15.17
N VAL A 469 -10.57 19.25 -14.06
CA VAL A 469 -9.29 18.53 -14.07
C VAL A 469 -9.50 17.10 -14.58
N TYR A 470 -10.61 16.47 -14.19
CA TYR A 470 -10.88 15.07 -14.49
C TYR A 470 -12.02 14.91 -15.51
N VAL A 471 -11.99 13.82 -16.27
CA VAL A 471 -13.05 13.48 -17.21
C VAL A 471 -14.33 13.15 -16.43
N ASN A 472 -15.44 13.78 -16.82
CA ASN A 472 -16.76 13.65 -16.18
C ASN A 472 -16.84 14.10 -14.71
N GLN A 473 -15.93 14.94 -14.23
CA GLN A 473 -16.03 15.54 -12.89
C GLN A 473 -17.33 16.37 -12.79
N PRO A 474 -18.18 16.13 -11.78
CA PRO A 474 -19.37 16.94 -11.59
C PRO A 474 -18.99 18.34 -11.07
N MET A 475 -19.67 19.36 -11.60
CA MET A 475 -19.52 20.75 -11.15
C MET A 475 -20.40 21.04 -9.93
N CYS A 476 -20.13 22.13 -9.23
CA CYS A 476 -20.84 22.51 -7.99
C CYS A 476 -22.37 22.54 -8.13
N ASP A 477 -22.92 23.06 -9.24
CA ASP A 477 -24.38 23.13 -9.45
C ASP A 477 -25.02 21.75 -9.51
N HIS A 478 -24.37 20.81 -10.21
CA HIS A 478 -24.77 19.41 -10.26
C HIS A 478 -24.64 18.73 -8.89
N ILE A 479 -23.51 18.92 -8.20
CA ILE A 479 -23.26 18.33 -6.86
C ILE A 479 -24.35 18.77 -5.88
N VAL A 480 -24.62 20.07 -5.76
CA VAL A 480 -25.63 20.59 -4.83
C VAL A 480 -27.02 20.04 -5.17
N ALA A 481 -27.40 20.04 -6.44
CA ALA A 481 -28.71 19.50 -6.87
C ALA A 481 -28.86 18.01 -6.53
N GLU A 482 -27.83 17.20 -6.77
CA GLU A 482 -27.84 15.77 -6.46
C GLU A 482 -27.84 15.52 -4.94
N MET A 483 -27.05 16.25 -4.16
CA MET A 483 -27.04 16.14 -2.70
C MET A 483 -28.41 16.46 -2.09
N MET A 484 -29.11 17.45 -2.64
CA MET A 484 -30.49 17.75 -2.24
C MET A 484 -31.46 16.61 -2.57
N LYS A 485 -31.35 15.98 -3.74
CA LYS A 485 -32.14 14.79 -4.09
C LYS A 485 -31.86 13.61 -3.16
N LEU A 486 -30.62 13.47 -2.68
CA LEU A 486 -30.21 12.45 -1.70
C LEU A 486 -30.67 12.78 -0.26
N GLY A 487 -31.38 13.90 -0.05
CA GLY A 487 -31.96 14.30 1.22
C GLY A 487 -31.01 15.09 2.14
N PHE A 488 -29.90 15.58 1.61
CA PHE A 488 -29.00 16.48 2.33
C PHE A 488 -29.34 17.94 2.06
N LYS A 489 -29.02 18.82 3.02
CA LYS A 489 -29.17 20.26 2.92
C LYS A 489 -27.81 20.93 3.01
N PRO A 490 -27.49 21.92 2.17
CA PRO A 490 -26.24 22.66 2.27
C PRO A 490 -26.18 23.48 3.57
N ILE A 491 -24.99 23.61 4.16
CA ILE A 491 -24.70 24.51 5.28
C ILE A 491 -23.96 25.73 4.73
N CYS A 492 -24.61 26.89 4.72
CA CYS A 492 -23.96 28.17 4.41
C CYS A 492 -23.65 28.88 5.73
N ARG A 493 -22.36 29.13 6.03
CA ARG A 493 -21.93 29.79 7.29
C ARG A 493 -22.09 31.32 7.28
N LEU A 494 -22.28 31.94 6.12
CA LEU A 494 -22.42 33.38 6.00
C LEU A 494 -23.88 33.82 6.19
N ALA A 495 -24.18 34.26 7.42
CA ALA A 495 -25.18 35.26 7.82
C ALA A 495 -26.61 35.21 7.23
N GLY A 496 -27.57 34.78 8.07
CA GLY A 496 -28.82 35.52 8.31
C GLY A 496 -29.96 35.48 7.27
N SER A 497 -29.74 35.07 6.01
CA SER A 497 -30.82 35.05 5.01
C SER A 497 -31.40 33.64 4.79
N LYS A 498 -32.74 33.56 4.71
CA LYS A 498 -33.48 32.35 4.33
C LYS A 498 -33.71 32.40 2.82
N ASN A 499 -33.36 31.30 2.13
CA ASN A 499 -33.48 31.02 0.68
C ASN A 499 -32.23 31.36 -0.14
N TRP A 500 -31.20 30.54 0.01
CA TRP A 500 -30.06 30.50 -0.91
C TRP A 500 -30.42 29.68 -2.15
N THR A 501 -30.14 30.21 -3.33
CA THR A 501 -30.19 29.44 -4.58
C THR A 501 -28.92 28.61 -4.76
N ILE A 502 -28.94 27.63 -5.67
CA ILE A 502 -27.73 26.86 -6.03
C ILE A 502 -26.62 27.78 -6.54
N ALA A 503 -27.00 28.81 -7.31
CA ALA A 503 -26.05 29.80 -7.81
C ALA A 503 -25.34 30.52 -6.66
N ASP A 504 -26.07 30.95 -5.63
CA ASP A 504 -25.48 31.65 -4.48
C ASP A 504 -24.50 30.75 -3.71
N ILE A 505 -24.84 29.47 -3.50
CA ILE A 505 -23.97 28.49 -2.83
C ILE A 505 -22.65 28.33 -3.60
N CYS A 506 -22.72 28.14 -4.92
CA CYS A 506 -21.53 27.96 -5.74
C CYS A 506 -20.72 29.25 -5.92
N SER A 507 -21.36 30.43 -5.86
CA SER A 507 -20.67 31.72 -5.90
C SER A 507 -19.88 32.03 -4.63
N LEU A 508 -20.27 31.50 -3.46
CA LEU A 508 -19.48 31.64 -2.24
C LEU A 508 -18.15 30.87 -2.34
N GLN A 509 -18.17 29.72 -3.00
CA GLN A 509 -16.97 28.92 -3.22
C GLN A 509 -15.94 29.64 -4.11
N LEU A 510 -16.39 30.43 -5.08
CA LEU A 510 -15.53 31.25 -5.95
C LEU A 510 -14.68 32.28 -5.20
N LYS A 511 -15.08 32.68 -3.99
CA LYS A 511 -14.32 33.62 -3.16
C LYS A 511 -13.20 32.97 -2.36
N GLY A 512 -12.93 31.68 -2.62
CA GLY A 512 -11.93 30.90 -1.89
C GLY A 512 -12.41 30.45 -0.50
N GLU A 513 -13.71 30.54 -0.24
CA GLU A 513 -14.30 30.21 1.07
C GLU A 513 -14.76 28.75 1.15
N GLY A 514 -13.79 27.83 1.06
CA GLY A 514 -13.87 26.46 1.61
C GLY A 514 -14.78 25.44 0.91
N ASP A 515 -14.73 24.22 1.45
CA ASP A 515 -15.44 23.04 0.96
C ASP A 515 -16.97 23.12 1.14
N LEU A 516 -17.71 22.45 0.26
CA LEU A 516 -19.15 22.32 0.40
C LEU A 516 -19.49 21.39 1.57
N THR A 517 -20.18 21.92 2.57
CA THR A 517 -20.69 21.14 3.69
C THR A 517 -22.19 20.93 3.56
N PHE A 518 -22.63 19.70 3.78
CA PHE A 518 -24.03 19.30 3.80
C PHE A 518 -24.38 18.61 5.12
N TYR A 519 -25.63 18.74 5.56
CA TYR A 519 -26.17 18.02 6.70
C TYR A 519 -27.48 17.32 6.35
N ARG A 520 -27.74 16.23 7.07
CA ARG A 520 -29.03 15.55 7.05
C ARG A 520 -29.64 15.64 8.43
N GLN A 521 -30.86 16.16 8.49
CA GLN A 521 -31.62 16.18 9.74
C GLN A 521 -31.82 14.74 10.18
N ARG A 522 -31.38 14.39 11.41
CA ARG A 522 -31.72 13.10 11.98
C ARG A 522 -33.24 13.06 12.06
N GLN A 523 -33.86 12.08 11.39
CA GLN A 523 -35.21 11.74 11.78
C GLN A 523 -35.13 11.37 13.26
N PRO A 524 -35.98 11.95 14.13
CA PRO A 524 -36.07 11.44 15.49
C PRO A 524 -36.26 9.93 15.36
N LEU A 525 -35.44 9.16 16.08
CA LEU A 525 -35.64 7.73 16.20
C LEU A 525 -37.05 7.61 16.76
N ASN A 526 -38.04 7.38 15.90
CA ASN A 526 -39.36 7.02 16.35
C ASN A 526 -39.15 5.73 17.12
N VAL A 527 -39.23 5.85 18.45
CA VAL A 527 -39.21 4.75 19.39
C VAL A 527 -40.26 3.77 18.87
N THR A 528 -39.79 2.68 18.27
CA THR A 528 -40.62 1.60 17.76
C THR A 528 -40.45 0.41 18.66
#